data_AF-A0A6A4M0T3-F1
#
_entry.id   AF-A0A6A4M0T3-F1
#
_cell.length_a   1.000
_cell.length_b   1.000
_cell.length_c   1.000
_cell.angle_alpha   90.00
_cell.angle_beta   90.00
_cell.angle_gamma   90.00
#
_symmetry.space_group_name_H-M   'P 1'
#
loop_
_entity.id
_entity.type
_entity.pdbx_description
1 polymer ?
#
loop_
_entity_poly.entity_id
_entity_poly.type
_entity_poly.pdbx_seq_one_letter_code
_entity_poly.pdbx_strand_id
1 'polypeptide(L)'
;MHCLVALLIKQTQGLSDQLEPEQISNYSTRNLREQKFKAVGYNTIEAEDWEVATSGEEMSKLESLLLDKNRKMEHEVTQLKVKLSEKTSLLEAAEAKISELTANVNEQQRLIQKLEDDILKGYNSKDRRAILFDDWDVSESVATEPSDLVMRLLSFIIFMEQNPDQRHVSSDQDQSSMLKVICNQRDRFRVRLRETEEEIRHLKEKIGLLTGELERTKADNVKLYGKIRYVQDYNQEKVVSRGSKKYAEDVESGFSSDVESKYKKIYEDDINPFAAFSKKERDQRYKELGLRDKITLSSGRFVLGNKMSALSYLSNGPEESLLGDKTLNLPHAQ
;
A
#
# COMPACT_ATOMS: atom_id res chain seq x y z
N MET A 1 -54.49 47.03 118.00
CA MET A 1 -53.38 46.19 117.50
C MET A 1 -53.78 45.34 116.30
N HIS A 2 -54.83 44.51 116.36
CA HIS A 2 -55.21 43.62 115.22
C HIS A 2 -55.59 44.34 113.91
N CYS A 3 -56.26 45.50 113.95
CA CYS A 3 -56.58 46.25 112.72
C CYS A 3 -55.34 46.88 112.04
N LEU A 4 -54.35 47.31 112.81
CA LEU A 4 -53.10 47.85 112.26
C LEU A 4 -52.25 46.76 111.59
N VAL A 5 -52.24 45.55 112.16
CA VAL A 5 -51.56 44.40 111.57
C VAL A 5 -52.23 43.98 110.26
N ALA A 6 -53.57 43.99 110.20
CA ALA A 6 -54.30 43.68 108.97
C ALA A 6 -54.07 44.73 107.87
N LEU A 7 -53.97 46.01 108.21
CA LEU A 7 -53.63 47.08 107.27
C LEU A 7 -52.19 46.96 106.76
N LEU A 8 -51.23 46.67 107.63
CA LEU A 8 -49.84 46.46 107.23
C LEU A 8 -49.68 45.22 106.33
N ILE A 9 -50.40 44.12 106.60
CA ILE A 9 -50.38 42.91 105.75
C ILE A 9 -51.00 43.19 104.37
N LYS A 10 -52.11 43.94 104.32
CA LYS A 10 -52.70 44.35 103.04
C LYS A 10 -51.79 45.29 102.26
N GLN A 11 -51.06 46.16 102.95
CA GLN A 11 -50.15 47.10 102.33
C GLN A 11 -48.86 46.42 101.86
N THR A 12 -48.36 45.40 102.57
CA THR A 12 -47.22 44.57 102.10
C THR A 12 -47.62 43.61 100.99
N GLN A 13 -48.84 43.05 101.00
CA GLN A 13 -49.36 42.25 99.88
C GLN A 13 -49.61 43.10 98.65
N GLY A 14 -50.19 44.31 98.80
CA GLY A 14 -50.40 45.23 97.68
C GLY A 14 -49.10 45.76 97.05
N LEU A 15 -48.02 45.90 97.84
CA LEU A 15 -46.69 46.24 97.32
C LEU A 15 -46.00 45.03 96.66
N SER A 16 -46.26 43.80 97.12
CA SER A 16 -45.75 42.57 96.51
C SER A 16 -46.43 42.27 95.17
N ASP A 17 -47.71 42.57 95.03
CA ASP A 17 -48.49 42.35 93.80
C ASP A 17 -48.24 43.45 92.74
N GLN A 18 -47.61 44.57 93.11
CA GLN A 18 -47.18 45.62 92.16
C GLN A 18 -45.77 45.41 91.59
N LEU A 19 -45.01 44.45 92.11
CA LEU A 19 -43.72 44.03 91.55
C LEU A 19 -43.90 42.71 90.80
N GLU A 20 -44.48 42.82 89.60
CA GLU A 20 -44.62 41.73 88.63
C GLU A 20 -43.32 40.90 88.53
N PRO A 21 -43.35 39.57 88.75
CA PRO A 21 -42.16 38.71 88.70
C PRO A 21 -41.46 38.73 87.32
N GLU A 22 -42.14 39.17 86.26
CA GLU A 22 -41.54 39.38 84.94
C GLU A 22 -40.52 40.52 84.89
N GLN A 23 -40.71 41.61 85.65
CA GLN A 23 -39.80 42.76 85.64
C GLN A 23 -38.46 42.41 86.30
N ILE A 24 -38.49 41.65 87.40
CA ILE A 24 -37.29 41.22 88.14
C ILE A 24 -36.51 40.17 87.33
N SER A 25 -37.21 39.24 86.69
CA SER A 25 -36.60 38.25 85.78
C SER A 25 -35.91 38.92 84.58
N ASN A 26 -36.56 39.90 83.95
CA ASN A 26 -36.01 40.64 82.82
C ASN A 26 -34.82 41.53 83.20
N TYR A 27 -34.84 42.14 84.39
CA TYR A 27 -33.74 42.96 84.88
C TYR A 27 -32.51 42.12 85.24
N SER A 28 -32.71 40.99 85.92
CA SER A 28 -31.66 40.05 86.26
C SER A 28 -31.02 39.40 85.02
N THR A 29 -31.84 38.97 84.06
CA THR A 29 -31.35 38.39 82.80
C THR A 29 -30.62 39.40 81.92
N ARG A 30 -31.06 40.67 81.87
CA ARG A 30 -30.31 41.76 81.21
C ARG A 30 -28.95 42.00 81.86
N ASN A 31 -28.91 42.10 83.18
CA ASN A 31 -27.66 42.34 83.90
C ASN A 31 -26.67 41.17 83.71
N LEU A 32 -27.16 39.92 83.75
CA LEU A 32 -26.36 38.74 83.42
C LEU A 32 -25.85 38.73 81.97
N ARG A 33 -26.64 39.27 81.02
CA ARG A 33 -26.22 39.43 79.61
C ARG A 33 -25.14 40.49 79.47
N GLU A 34 -25.28 41.62 80.14
CA GLU A 34 -24.27 42.70 80.13
C GLU A 34 -22.97 42.26 80.81
N GLN A 35 -23.04 41.52 81.92
CA GLN A 35 -21.86 40.93 82.56
C GLN A 35 -21.19 39.89 81.66
N LYS A 36 -21.96 39.03 80.99
CA LYS A 36 -21.40 38.09 80.00
C LYS A 36 -20.78 38.82 78.81
N PHE A 37 -21.41 39.88 78.30
CA PHE A 37 -20.83 40.67 77.20
C PHE A 37 -19.53 41.37 77.61
N LYS A 38 -19.45 41.89 78.84
CA LYS A 38 -18.21 42.49 79.37
C LYS A 38 -17.13 41.44 79.66
N ALA A 39 -17.49 40.23 80.06
CA ALA A 39 -16.55 39.12 80.32
C ALA A 39 -16.09 38.40 79.03
N VAL A 40 -16.82 38.53 77.93
CA VAL A 40 -16.46 37.98 76.59
C VAL A 40 -15.41 38.84 75.87
N GLY A 41 -14.80 39.83 76.55
CA GLY A 41 -13.50 40.37 76.13
C GLY A 41 -13.56 41.50 75.11
N TYR A 42 -14.68 42.23 75.00
CA TYR A 42 -14.73 43.47 74.21
C TYR A 42 -14.59 44.70 75.10
N ASN A 43 -13.48 44.82 75.82
CA ASN A 43 -13.08 46.10 76.39
C ASN A 43 -11.58 46.29 76.19
N THR A 44 -11.22 47.34 75.46
CA THR A 44 -9.87 47.87 75.23
C THR A 44 -9.04 47.12 74.18
N ILE A 45 -9.42 47.26 72.90
CA ILE A 45 -8.38 47.39 71.86
C ILE A 45 -8.20 48.88 71.68
N GLU A 46 -7.02 49.36 72.02
CA GLU A 46 -6.58 50.75 71.95
C GLU A 46 -6.79 51.28 70.52
N ALA A 47 -7.51 52.39 70.40
CA ALA A 47 -7.92 52.98 69.13
C ALA A 47 -6.73 53.50 68.29
N GLU A 48 -5.53 53.59 68.86
CA GLU A 48 -4.35 54.18 68.20
C GLU A 48 -3.58 53.20 67.30
N ASP A 49 -3.70 51.88 67.52
CA ASP A 49 -3.08 50.86 66.64
C ASP A 49 -3.95 50.52 65.41
N TRP A 50 -5.22 50.96 65.39
CA TRP A 50 -6.12 50.71 64.27
C TRP A 50 -5.82 51.59 63.05
N GLU A 51 -5.32 52.82 63.23
CA GLU A 51 -5.04 53.73 62.11
C GLU A 51 -3.81 53.32 61.30
N VAL A 52 -2.79 52.72 61.95
CA VAL A 52 -1.60 52.20 61.27
C VAL A 52 -1.91 50.91 60.52
N ALA A 53 -2.73 50.03 61.10
CA ALA A 53 -3.22 48.81 60.46
C ALA A 53 -4.27 49.08 59.35
N THR A 54 -4.82 50.29 59.27
CA THR A 54 -5.70 50.77 58.19
C THR A 54 -5.04 51.82 57.31
N SER A 55 -3.70 51.86 57.24
CA SER A 55 -3.02 52.63 56.21
C SER A 55 -3.48 52.12 54.82
N GLY A 56 -4.29 52.93 54.13
CA GLY A 56 -4.98 52.53 52.91
C GLY A 56 -4.06 52.04 51.78
N GLU A 57 -2.76 52.37 51.85
CA GLU A 57 -1.74 51.89 50.92
C GLU A 57 -1.44 50.39 51.06
N GLU A 58 -1.28 49.86 52.28
CA GLU A 58 -1.04 48.42 52.47
C GLU A 58 -2.28 47.59 52.15
N MET A 59 -3.47 48.12 52.48
CA MET A 59 -4.75 47.51 52.13
C MET A 59 -4.96 47.49 50.61
N SER A 60 -4.67 48.60 49.92
CA SER A 60 -4.75 48.68 48.45
C SER A 60 -3.73 47.77 47.75
N LYS A 61 -2.52 47.63 48.30
CA LYS A 61 -1.50 46.71 47.78
C LYS A 61 -1.91 45.25 47.96
N LEU A 62 -2.51 44.89 49.10
CA LEU A 62 -3.03 43.55 49.34
C LEU A 62 -4.23 43.24 48.44
N GLU A 63 -5.13 44.20 48.25
CA GLU A 63 -6.26 44.09 47.34
C GLU A 63 -5.80 43.91 45.88
N SER A 64 -4.82 44.69 45.43
CA SER A 64 -4.22 44.53 44.10
C SER A 64 -3.59 43.15 43.92
N LEU A 65 -2.85 42.65 44.91
CA LEU A 65 -2.23 41.33 44.85
C LEU A 65 -3.26 40.19 44.87
N LEU A 66 -4.35 40.36 45.61
CA LEU A 66 -5.48 39.44 45.60
C LEU A 66 -6.21 39.45 44.25
N LEU A 67 -6.43 40.62 43.66
CA LEU A 67 -7.02 40.75 42.32
C LEU A 67 -6.13 40.12 41.24
N ASP A 68 -4.82 40.36 41.29
CA ASP A 68 -3.88 39.74 40.34
C ASP A 68 -3.81 38.22 40.51
N LYS A 69 -3.80 37.71 41.75
CA LYS A 69 -3.89 36.26 42.00
C LYS A 69 -5.23 35.70 41.53
N ASN A 70 -6.34 36.39 41.75
CA ASN A 70 -7.66 35.96 41.30
C ASN A 70 -7.71 35.90 39.77
N ARG A 71 -7.29 36.96 39.08
CA ARG A 71 -7.14 36.99 37.61
C ARG A 71 -6.23 35.88 37.09
N LYS A 72 -5.10 35.61 37.77
CA LYS A 72 -4.19 34.53 37.40
C LYS A 72 -4.85 33.16 37.57
N MET A 73 -5.55 32.92 38.69
CA MET A 73 -6.29 31.68 38.90
C MET A 73 -7.42 31.53 37.88
N GLU A 74 -8.16 32.60 37.56
CA GLU A 74 -9.16 32.59 36.50
C GLU A 74 -8.54 32.21 35.15
N HIS A 75 -7.40 32.81 34.81
CA HIS A 75 -6.70 32.47 33.58
C HIS A 75 -6.25 31.00 33.56
N GLU A 76 -5.66 30.50 34.64
CA GLU A 76 -5.27 29.09 34.78
C GLU A 76 -6.49 28.16 34.64
N VAL A 77 -7.62 28.50 35.25
CA VAL A 77 -8.88 27.76 35.11
C VAL A 77 -9.36 27.78 33.65
N THR A 78 -9.31 28.92 32.95
CA THR A 78 -9.70 28.97 31.54
C THR A 78 -8.75 28.15 30.65
N GLN A 79 -7.44 28.21 30.88
CA GLN A 79 -6.47 27.40 30.15
C GLN A 79 -6.69 25.91 30.38
N LEU A 80 -6.94 25.49 31.63
CA LEU A 80 -7.24 24.09 31.93
C LEU A 80 -8.54 23.63 31.30
N LYS A 81 -9.59 24.48 31.26
CA LYS A 81 -10.84 24.19 30.55
C LYS A 81 -10.63 24.01 29.04
N VAL A 82 -9.83 24.86 28.41
CA VAL A 82 -9.50 24.73 26.97
C VAL A 82 -8.72 23.44 26.74
N LYS A 83 -7.67 23.17 27.52
CA LYS A 83 -6.89 21.92 27.42
C LYS A 83 -7.76 20.68 27.64
N LEU A 84 -8.70 20.73 28.59
CA LEU A 84 -9.67 19.66 28.81
C LEU A 84 -10.53 19.46 27.56
N SER A 85 -11.08 20.54 27.00
CA SER A 85 -11.91 20.48 25.78
C SER A 85 -11.15 19.94 24.55
N GLU A 86 -9.89 20.32 24.40
CA GLU A 86 -9.02 19.80 23.33
C GLU A 86 -8.76 18.31 23.52
N LYS A 87 -8.42 17.88 24.75
CA LYS A 87 -8.20 16.47 25.07
C LYS A 87 -9.46 15.63 24.92
N THR A 88 -10.62 16.14 25.30
CA THR A 88 -11.91 15.45 25.06
C THR A 88 -12.20 15.34 23.58
N SER A 89 -11.99 16.40 22.78
CA SER A 89 -12.21 16.33 21.33
C SER A 89 -11.27 15.33 20.63
N LEU A 90 -10.01 15.24 21.07
CA LEU A 90 -9.05 14.24 20.57
C LEU A 90 -9.44 12.82 20.97
N LEU A 91 -9.95 12.64 22.19
CA LEU A 91 -10.44 11.35 22.67
C LEU A 91 -11.67 10.90 21.87
N GLU A 92 -12.65 11.78 21.66
CA GLU A 92 -13.82 11.52 20.81
C GLU A 92 -13.41 11.17 19.36
N ALA A 93 -12.45 11.89 18.79
CA ALA A 93 -11.94 11.60 17.45
C ALA A 93 -11.20 10.24 17.37
N ALA A 94 -10.47 9.87 18.42
CA ALA A 94 -9.81 8.57 18.50
C ALA A 94 -10.83 7.43 18.68
N GLU A 95 -11.86 7.62 19.52
CA GLU A 95 -12.95 6.67 19.70
C GLU A 95 -13.74 6.46 18.40
N ALA A 96 -14.01 7.54 17.64
CA ALA A 96 -14.63 7.45 16.33
C ALA A 96 -13.80 6.60 15.37
N LYS A 97 -12.47 6.82 15.30
CA LYS A 97 -11.56 6.01 14.48
C LYS A 97 -11.51 4.55 14.92
N ILE A 98 -11.53 4.28 16.23
CA ILE A 98 -11.60 2.91 16.75
C ILE A 98 -12.90 2.25 16.28
N SER A 99 -14.04 2.94 16.39
CA SER A 99 -15.33 2.40 15.94
C SER A 99 -15.36 2.10 14.44
N GLU A 100 -14.75 2.95 13.61
CA GLU A 100 -14.61 2.76 12.16
C GLU A 100 -13.71 1.56 11.84
N LEU A 101 -12.54 1.47 12.48
CA LEU A 101 -11.64 0.34 12.30
C LEU A 101 -12.27 -0.98 12.77
N THR A 102 -13.00 -0.97 13.88
CA THR A 102 -13.76 -2.15 14.34
C THR A 102 -14.85 -2.55 13.33
N ALA A 103 -15.55 -1.58 12.72
CA ALA A 103 -16.53 -1.86 11.67
C ALA A 103 -15.87 -2.51 10.43
N ASN A 104 -14.73 -1.97 9.99
CA ASN A 104 -13.96 -2.53 8.87
C ASN A 104 -13.44 -3.94 9.17
N VAL A 105 -12.97 -4.20 10.39
CA VAL A 105 -12.54 -5.53 10.82
C VAL A 105 -13.72 -6.52 10.80
N ASN A 106 -14.90 -6.12 11.28
CA ASN A 106 -16.09 -6.96 11.23
C ASN A 106 -16.53 -7.26 9.80
N GLU A 107 -16.47 -6.29 8.89
CA GLU A 107 -16.77 -6.49 7.47
C GLU A 107 -15.77 -7.46 6.82
N GLN A 108 -14.48 -7.28 7.07
CA GLN A 108 -13.43 -8.19 6.61
C GLN A 108 -13.62 -9.60 7.15
N GLN A 109 -13.91 -9.75 8.44
CA GLN A 109 -14.19 -11.05 9.06
C GLN A 109 -15.41 -11.72 8.42
N ARG A 110 -16.48 -10.96 8.13
CA ARG A 110 -17.67 -11.48 7.43
C ARG A 110 -17.34 -11.93 6.00
N LEU A 111 -16.50 -11.18 5.29
CA LEU A 111 -16.07 -11.54 3.95
C LEU A 111 -15.20 -12.80 3.96
N ILE A 112 -14.25 -12.88 4.91
CA ILE A 112 -13.40 -14.05 5.10
C ILE A 112 -14.26 -15.27 5.43
N GLN A 113 -15.18 -15.17 6.39
CA GLN A 113 -16.08 -16.27 6.74
C GLN A 113 -16.92 -16.71 5.53
N LYS A 114 -17.39 -15.77 4.71
CA LYS A 114 -18.08 -16.10 3.46
C LYS A 114 -17.17 -16.83 2.46
N LEU A 115 -15.92 -16.40 2.31
CA LEU A 115 -14.95 -17.07 1.44
C LEU A 115 -14.60 -18.47 1.97
N GLU A 116 -14.47 -18.62 3.28
CA GLU A 116 -14.24 -19.91 3.94
C GLU A 116 -15.42 -20.85 3.72
N ASP A 117 -16.67 -20.38 3.90
CA ASP A 117 -17.89 -21.14 3.60
C ASP A 117 -17.96 -21.52 2.11
N ASP A 118 -17.62 -20.60 1.20
CA ASP A 118 -17.60 -20.84 -0.24
C ASP A 118 -16.53 -21.88 -0.62
N ILE A 119 -15.35 -21.82 -0.01
CA ILE A 119 -14.28 -22.81 -0.19
C ILE A 119 -14.71 -24.17 0.38
N LEU A 120 -15.29 -24.21 1.56
CA LEU A 120 -15.71 -25.44 2.24
C LEU A 120 -16.82 -26.15 1.45
N LYS A 121 -17.79 -25.40 0.91
CA LYS A 121 -18.80 -25.93 -0.03
C LYS A 121 -18.17 -26.43 -1.33
N GLY A 122 -17.18 -25.71 -1.87
CA GLY A 122 -16.46 -26.12 -3.06
C GLY A 122 -15.63 -27.41 -2.87
N TYR A 123 -15.07 -27.63 -1.69
CA TYR A 123 -14.28 -28.82 -1.37
C TYR A 123 -15.13 -30.07 -1.12
N ASN A 124 -16.28 -29.95 -0.44
CA ASN A 124 -17.23 -31.06 -0.26
C ASN A 124 -17.83 -31.59 -1.58
N SER A 125 -17.72 -30.82 -2.68
CA SER A 125 -18.13 -31.26 -4.01
C SER A 125 -17.06 -32.09 -4.74
N LYS A 126 -15.78 -32.00 -4.36
CA LYS A 126 -14.70 -32.79 -4.99
C LYS A 126 -14.80 -34.28 -4.66
N ASP A 127 -15.32 -34.66 -3.48
CA ASP A 127 -15.54 -36.08 -3.14
C ASP A 127 -16.58 -36.74 -4.05
N ARG A 128 -17.57 -35.99 -4.56
CA ARG A 128 -18.48 -36.50 -5.60
C ARG A 128 -17.87 -36.51 -7.01
N ARG A 129 -16.84 -35.71 -7.25
CA ARG A 129 -16.12 -35.67 -8.54
C ARG A 129 -15.14 -36.84 -8.69
N ALA A 130 -14.64 -37.39 -7.59
CA ALA A 130 -13.81 -38.62 -7.62
C ALA A 130 -14.60 -39.84 -8.11
N ILE A 131 -15.92 -39.90 -7.88
CA ILE A 131 -16.80 -40.99 -8.34
C ILE A 131 -17.15 -40.85 -9.83
N LEU A 132 -17.15 -39.62 -10.38
CA LEU A 132 -17.51 -39.34 -11.78
C LEU A 132 -16.31 -39.37 -12.74
N PHE A 133 -15.07 -39.40 -12.24
CA PHE A 133 -13.87 -39.43 -13.08
C PHE A 133 -13.37 -40.86 -13.38
N ASP A 134 -13.88 -41.86 -12.66
CA ASP A 134 -13.52 -43.28 -12.82
C ASP A 134 -14.28 -43.96 -13.99
N ASP A 135 -15.36 -43.35 -14.50
CA ASP A 135 -16.16 -43.84 -15.64
C ASP A 135 -15.73 -43.24 -17.00
N TRP A 136 -14.67 -42.41 -17.01
CA TRP A 136 -14.00 -41.97 -18.24
C TRP A 136 -12.86 -42.93 -18.62
N ASP A 137 -12.93 -44.19 -18.20
CA ASP A 137 -12.10 -45.21 -18.83
C ASP A 137 -12.65 -45.44 -20.25
N VAL A 138 -11.82 -45.02 -21.19
CA VAL A 138 -12.07 -44.99 -22.62
C VAL A 138 -12.27 -46.41 -23.10
N SER A 139 -13.52 -46.86 -23.11
CA SER A 139 -13.92 -48.02 -23.90
C SER A 139 -13.83 -47.65 -25.37
N GLU A 140 -12.64 -47.93 -25.92
CA GLU A 140 -12.28 -48.00 -27.32
C GLU A 140 -13.28 -48.89 -28.09
N SER A 141 -14.43 -48.32 -28.41
CA SER A 141 -15.37 -48.89 -29.37
C SER A 141 -15.64 -47.83 -30.44
N VAL A 142 -14.90 -48.01 -31.53
CA VAL A 142 -15.15 -47.54 -32.90
C VAL A 142 -16.48 -46.77 -33.06
N ALA A 143 -16.42 -45.44 -32.93
CA ALA A 143 -17.46 -44.54 -33.38
C ALA A 143 -16.92 -43.77 -34.59
N THR A 144 -17.11 -44.38 -35.75
CA THR A 144 -16.88 -43.78 -37.06
C THR A 144 -17.88 -42.64 -37.26
N GLU A 145 -17.38 -41.48 -37.67
CA GLU A 145 -18.10 -40.26 -38.09
C GLU A 145 -18.31 -39.14 -37.04
N PRO A 146 -17.86 -37.90 -37.33
CA PRO A 146 -17.99 -36.74 -36.44
C PRO A 146 -19.44 -36.27 -36.23
N SER A 147 -20.40 -36.75 -37.04
CA SER A 147 -21.82 -36.40 -36.89
C SER A 147 -22.46 -37.03 -35.65
N ASP A 148 -21.97 -38.17 -35.18
CA ASP A 148 -22.60 -38.94 -34.11
C ASP A 148 -22.28 -38.36 -32.72
N LEU A 149 -21.08 -37.78 -32.58
CA LEU A 149 -20.69 -36.98 -31.42
C LEU A 149 -21.52 -35.71 -31.30
N VAL A 150 -21.78 -35.04 -32.42
CA VAL A 150 -22.62 -33.82 -32.46
C VAL A 150 -24.07 -34.18 -32.09
N MET A 151 -24.58 -35.33 -32.55
CA MET A 151 -25.92 -35.79 -32.20
C MET A 151 -26.05 -36.18 -30.73
N ARG A 152 -25.05 -36.86 -30.14
CA ARG A 152 -25.03 -37.14 -28.69
C ARG A 152 -24.98 -35.88 -27.85
N LEU A 153 -24.21 -34.88 -28.27
CA LEU A 153 -24.09 -33.60 -27.56
C LEU A 153 -25.38 -32.77 -27.69
N LEU A 154 -26.04 -32.80 -28.86
CA LEU A 154 -27.37 -32.20 -29.05
C LEU A 154 -28.45 -32.92 -28.23
N SER A 155 -28.44 -34.26 -28.20
CA SER A 155 -29.38 -35.05 -27.39
C SER A 155 -29.23 -34.75 -25.89
N PHE A 156 -28.00 -34.58 -25.41
CA PHE A 156 -27.73 -34.17 -24.02
C PHE A 156 -28.26 -32.76 -23.70
N ILE A 157 -28.08 -31.79 -24.62
CA ILE A 157 -28.59 -30.42 -24.45
C ILE A 157 -30.12 -30.42 -24.47
N ILE A 158 -30.75 -31.16 -25.40
CA ILE A 158 -32.22 -31.24 -25.50
C ILE A 158 -32.83 -31.93 -24.27
N PHE A 159 -32.17 -32.97 -23.72
CA PHE A 159 -32.63 -33.65 -22.51
C PHE A 159 -32.62 -32.72 -21.28
N MET A 160 -31.63 -31.82 -21.20
CA MET A 160 -31.57 -30.78 -20.16
C MET A 160 -32.63 -29.69 -20.32
N GLU A 161 -33.04 -29.39 -21.55
CA GLU A 161 -34.00 -28.32 -21.85
C GLU A 161 -35.47 -28.76 -21.71
N GLN A 162 -35.78 -30.05 -21.83
CA GLN A 162 -37.15 -30.58 -21.79
C GLN A 162 -37.64 -31.05 -20.41
N ASN A 163 -36.80 -31.11 -19.38
CA ASN A 163 -37.22 -31.53 -18.02
C ASN A 163 -36.76 -30.57 -16.92
N PRO A 164 -37.45 -29.43 -16.70
CA PRO A 164 -37.17 -28.56 -15.56
C PRO A 164 -37.76 -29.05 -14.23
N ASP A 165 -38.65 -30.05 -14.22
CA ASP A 165 -39.56 -30.31 -13.09
C ASP A 165 -39.41 -31.65 -12.35
N GLN A 166 -38.30 -32.38 -12.49
CA GLN A 166 -38.04 -33.54 -11.62
C GLN A 166 -36.64 -33.55 -10.99
N ARG A 167 -36.64 -33.12 -9.72
CA ARG A 167 -35.66 -33.37 -8.64
C ARG A 167 -34.38 -32.53 -8.64
N HIS A 168 -34.41 -31.38 -7.96
CA HIS A 168 -33.56 -31.03 -6.79
C HIS A 168 -33.61 -29.52 -6.48
N VAL A 169 -34.64 -29.05 -5.78
CA VAL A 169 -34.77 -27.60 -5.43
C VAL A 169 -33.71 -27.11 -4.43
N SER A 170 -32.80 -27.96 -3.96
CA SER A 170 -31.64 -27.59 -3.13
C SER A 170 -30.29 -27.63 -3.85
N SER A 171 -30.14 -28.34 -4.98
CA SER A 171 -28.84 -28.49 -5.66
C SER A 171 -28.55 -27.38 -6.69
N ASP A 172 -29.58 -26.78 -7.29
CA ASP A 172 -29.38 -25.78 -8.36
C ASP A 172 -28.81 -24.46 -7.84
N GLN A 173 -29.11 -24.09 -6.60
CA GLN A 173 -28.53 -22.90 -5.98
C GLN A 173 -27.03 -23.08 -5.71
N ASP A 174 -26.61 -24.28 -5.28
CA ASP A 174 -25.21 -24.63 -5.06
C ASP A 174 -24.45 -24.81 -6.38
N GLN A 175 -25.09 -25.37 -7.41
CA GLN A 175 -24.51 -25.43 -8.77
C GLN A 175 -24.38 -24.03 -9.38
N SER A 176 -25.39 -23.16 -9.23
CA SER A 176 -25.32 -21.76 -9.65
C SER A 176 -24.21 -20.99 -8.90
N SER A 177 -24.05 -21.24 -7.60
CA SER A 177 -22.97 -20.67 -6.80
C SER A 177 -21.59 -21.17 -7.26
N MET A 178 -21.44 -22.47 -7.50
CA MET A 178 -20.21 -23.07 -8.00
C MET A 178 -19.84 -22.55 -9.40
N LEU A 179 -20.82 -22.43 -10.29
CA LEU A 179 -20.64 -21.85 -11.62
C LEU A 179 -20.23 -20.37 -11.52
N LYS A 180 -20.77 -19.60 -10.57
CA LYS A 180 -20.32 -18.22 -10.30
C LYS A 180 -18.88 -18.17 -9.81
N VAL A 181 -18.47 -19.07 -8.92
CA VAL A 181 -17.07 -19.15 -8.45
C VAL A 181 -16.13 -19.52 -9.60
N ILE A 182 -16.49 -20.49 -10.44
CA ILE A 182 -15.71 -20.89 -11.62
C ILE A 182 -15.64 -19.74 -12.62
N CYS A 183 -16.75 -19.02 -12.86
CA CYS A 183 -16.77 -17.84 -13.71
C CYS A 183 -15.84 -16.75 -13.16
N ASN A 184 -15.90 -16.44 -11.86
CA ASN A 184 -15.02 -15.46 -11.22
C ASN A 184 -13.54 -15.86 -11.28
N GLN A 185 -13.22 -17.14 -11.07
CA GLN A 185 -11.85 -17.66 -11.20
C GLN A 185 -11.37 -17.54 -12.64
N ARG A 186 -12.17 -18.01 -13.61
CA ARG A 186 -11.89 -17.87 -15.05
C ARG A 186 -11.67 -16.42 -15.44
N ASP A 187 -12.49 -15.52 -14.92
CA ASP A 187 -12.43 -14.09 -15.25
C ASP A 187 -11.18 -13.44 -14.64
N ARG A 188 -10.75 -13.85 -13.44
CA ARG A 188 -9.44 -13.48 -12.87
C ARG A 188 -8.27 -13.98 -13.71
N PHE A 189 -8.31 -15.23 -14.16
CA PHE A 189 -7.28 -15.77 -15.06
C PHE A 189 -7.27 -15.03 -16.40
N ARG A 190 -8.45 -14.67 -16.94
CA ARG A 190 -8.56 -13.87 -18.16
C ARG A 190 -8.03 -12.44 -17.99
N VAL A 191 -8.22 -11.83 -16.82
CA VAL A 191 -7.63 -10.52 -16.51
C VAL A 191 -6.10 -10.65 -16.47
N ARG A 192 -5.56 -11.59 -15.70
CA ARG A 192 -4.10 -11.78 -15.59
C ARG A 192 -3.46 -12.17 -16.92
N LEU A 193 -4.16 -12.97 -17.75
CA LEU A 193 -3.71 -13.31 -19.09
C LEU A 193 -3.64 -12.07 -19.97
N ARG A 194 -4.68 -11.22 -19.98
CA ARG A 194 -4.68 -9.96 -20.73
C ARG A 194 -3.60 -9.00 -20.28
N GLU A 195 -3.37 -8.87 -18.98
CA GLU A 195 -2.28 -8.04 -18.42
C GLU A 195 -0.92 -8.54 -18.91
N THR A 196 -0.67 -9.86 -18.82
CA THR A 196 0.58 -10.47 -19.30
C THR A 196 0.73 -10.31 -20.81
N GLU A 197 -0.34 -10.46 -21.58
CA GLU A 197 -0.35 -10.23 -23.03
C GLU A 197 -0.04 -8.76 -23.39
N GLU A 198 -0.56 -7.81 -22.60
CA GLU A 198 -0.27 -6.39 -22.74
C GLU A 198 1.20 -6.08 -22.42
N GLU A 199 1.73 -6.64 -21.34
CA GLU A 199 3.15 -6.53 -20.98
C GLU A 199 4.05 -7.09 -22.09
N ILE A 200 3.68 -8.24 -22.67
CA ILE A 200 4.38 -8.82 -23.83
C ILE A 200 4.29 -7.86 -25.03
N ARG A 201 3.14 -7.24 -25.29
CA ARG A 201 2.99 -6.26 -26.38
C ARG A 201 3.89 -5.04 -26.15
N HIS A 202 3.90 -4.50 -24.94
CA HIS A 202 4.73 -3.34 -24.57
C HIS A 202 6.23 -3.67 -24.64
N LEU A 203 6.66 -4.84 -24.18
CA LEU A 203 8.05 -5.28 -24.32
C LEU A 203 8.46 -5.44 -25.79
N LYS A 204 7.60 -6.02 -26.63
CA LYS A 204 7.86 -6.14 -28.08
C LYS A 204 7.96 -4.77 -28.75
N GLU A 205 7.10 -3.83 -28.39
CA GLU A 205 7.17 -2.45 -28.89
C GLU A 205 8.49 -1.78 -28.48
N LYS A 206 8.87 -1.89 -27.20
CA LYS A 206 10.15 -1.36 -26.70
C LYS A 206 11.35 -1.99 -27.40
N ILE A 207 11.33 -3.29 -27.65
CA ILE A 207 12.37 -3.97 -28.46
C ILE A 207 12.39 -3.40 -29.88
N GLY A 208 11.24 -3.17 -30.49
CA GLY A 208 11.13 -2.56 -31.82
C GLY A 208 11.73 -1.15 -31.87
N LEU A 209 11.39 -0.31 -30.89
CA LEU A 209 11.93 1.06 -30.76
C LEU A 209 13.45 1.05 -30.58
N LEU A 210 13.96 0.26 -29.62
CA LEU A 210 15.40 0.14 -29.35
C LEU A 210 16.16 -0.43 -30.55
N THR A 211 15.60 -1.41 -31.25
CA THR A 211 16.20 -1.96 -32.47
C THR A 211 16.26 -0.89 -33.56
N GLY A 212 15.19 -0.10 -33.72
CA GLY A 212 15.18 1.02 -34.67
C GLY A 212 16.21 2.11 -34.32
N GLU A 213 16.34 2.49 -33.06
CA GLU A 213 17.36 3.44 -32.59
C GLU A 213 18.79 2.91 -32.78
N LEU A 214 18.99 1.61 -32.53
CA LEU A 214 20.26 0.95 -32.74
C LEU A 214 20.65 0.92 -34.22
N GLU A 215 19.71 0.64 -35.13
CA GLU A 215 19.96 0.71 -36.57
C GLU A 215 20.19 2.15 -37.07
N ARG A 216 19.45 3.15 -36.54
CA ARG A 216 19.72 4.57 -36.84
C ARG A 216 21.12 4.98 -36.39
N THR A 217 21.49 4.62 -35.16
CA THR A 217 22.81 4.94 -34.60
C THR A 217 23.93 4.24 -35.37
N LYS A 218 23.75 2.96 -35.76
CA LYS A 218 24.68 2.26 -36.65
C LYS A 218 24.85 2.99 -37.99
N ALA A 219 23.75 3.40 -38.63
CA ALA A 219 23.80 4.11 -39.89
C ALA A 219 24.55 5.45 -39.76
N ASP A 220 24.32 6.18 -38.68
CA ASP A 220 25.01 7.45 -38.43
C ASP A 220 26.49 7.24 -38.08
N ASN A 221 26.83 6.19 -37.35
CA ASN A 221 28.23 5.79 -37.09
C ASN A 221 28.98 5.44 -38.38
N VAL A 222 28.34 4.73 -39.32
CA VAL A 222 28.94 4.43 -40.64
C VAL A 222 29.16 5.71 -41.45
N LYS A 223 28.21 6.65 -41.43
CA LYS A 223 28.38 7.96 -42.09
C LYS A 223 29.51 8.78 -41.44
N LEU A 224 29.63 8.75 -40.11
CA LEU A 224 30.71 9.41 -39.38
C LEU A 224 32.07 8.80 -39.75
N TYR A 225 32.16 7.47 -39.83
CA TYR A 225 33.36 6.79 -40.32
C TYR A 225 33.73 7.26 -41.73
N GLY A 226 32.76 7.33 -42.65
CA GLY A 226 32.98 7.87 -43.99
C GLY A 226 33.50 9.31 -44.01
N LYS A 227 32.95 10.19 -43.15
CA LYS A 227 33.43 11.58 -43.01
C LYS A 227 34.85 11.65 -42.46
N ILE A 228 35.17 10.88 -41.42
CA ILE A 228 36.51 10.81 -40.83
C ILE A 228 37.51 10.33 -41.88
N ARG A 229 37.19 9.25 -42.59
CA ARG A 229 38.02 8.73 -43.68
C ARG A 229 38.25 9.78 -44.78
N TYR A 230 37.19 10.44 -45.25
CA TYR A 230 37.31 11.50 -46.26
C TYR A 230 38.24 12.63 -45.80
N VAL A 231 38.13 13.06 -44.54
CA VAL A 231 39.01 14.09 -43.97
C VAL A 231 40.44 13.58 -43.80
N GLN A 232 40.64 12.34 -43.37
CA GLN A 232 41.96 11.71 -43.25
C GLN A 232 42.64 11.58 -44.62
N ASP A 233 41.93 11.10 -45.65
CA ASP A 233 42.44 10.95 -47.01
C ASP A 233 42.78 12.33 -47.61
N TYR A 234 41.90 13.33 -47.43
CA TYR A 234 42.15 14.70 -47.89
C TYR A 234 43.32 15.39 -47.15
N ASN A 235 43.50 15.10 -45.86
CA ASN A 235 44.64 15.62 -45.10
C ASN A 235 45.94 14.91 -45.51
N GLN A 236 45.91 13.60 -45.74
CA GLN A 236 47.05 12.87 -46.30
C GLN A 236 47.44 13.40 -47.69
N GLU A 237 46.47 13.72 -48.55
CA GLU A 237 46.71 14.32 -49.87
C GLU A 237 47.39 15.71 -49.76
N LYS A 238 47.04 16.52 -48.74
CA LYS A 238 47.73 17.79 -48.44
C LYS A 238 49.13 17.61 -47.85
N VAL A 239 49.37 16.58 -47.04
CA VAL A 239 50.66 16.34 -46.36
C VAL A 239 51.68 15.68 -47.29
N VAL A 240 51.29 15.08 -48.41
CA VAL A 240 52.23 14.58 -49.44
C VAL A 240 53.05 15.70 -50.10
N SER A 241 52.68 16.99 -49.92
CA SER A 241 53.50 18.14 -50.37
C SER A 241 54.43 18.74 -49.30
N ARG A 242 54.46 18.23 -48.05
CA ARG A 242 55.38 18.73 -47.00
C ARG A 242 55.91 17.56 -46.17
N GLY A 243 57.23 17.36 -46.28
CA GLY A 243 57.93 16.14 -45.88
C GLY A 243 57.83 15.74 -44.40
N SER A 244 58.27 14.49 -44.19
CA SER A 244 58.66 13.86 -42.92
C SER A 244 57.52 13.36 -42.03
N LYS A 245 57.02 12.16 -42.37
CA LYS A 245 56.14 11.33 -41.56
C LYS A 245 56.93 10.75 -40.38
N LYS A 246 56.82 11.35 -39.18
CA LYS A 246 57.15 10.64 -37.93
C LYS A 246 55.95 9.77 -37.58
N TYR A 247 56.20 8.47 -37.42
CA TYR A 247 55.26 7.51 -36.90
C TYR A 247 54.91 7.92 -35.46
N ALA A 248 53.77 8.59 -35.29
CA ALA A 248 53.09 8.63 -34.02
C ALA A 248 52.44 7.26 -33.86
N GLU A 249 53.11 6.43 -33.08
CA GLU A 249 52.61 5.16 -32.58
C GLU A 249 51.31 5.46 -31.81
N ASP A 250 50.20 4.97 -32.35
CA ASP A 250 48.84 5.20 -31.90
C ASP A 250 48.54 4.27 -30.72
N VAL A 251 48.91 4.72 -29.51
CA VAL A 251 48.83 3.94 -28.26
C VAL A 251 47.38 3.72 -27.78
N GLU A 252 46.36 4.07 -28.57
CA GLU A 252 44.93 3.84 -28.24
C GLU A 252 44.23 2.81 -29.15
N SER A 253 44.96 2.19 -30.09
CA SER A 253 44.40 1.28 -31.10
C SER A 253 43.89 -0.08 -30.57
N GLY A 254 44.14 -0.44 -29.31
CA GLY A 254 43.83 -1.78 -28.80
C GLY A 254 42.33 -2.09 -28.63
N PHE A 255 41.52 -1.08 -28.30
CA PHE A 255 40.07 -1.24 -28.07
C PHE A 255 39.22 -0.53 -29.14
N SER A 256 39.71 0.57 -29.70
CA SER A 256 39.07 1.28 -30.82
C SER A 256 39.11 0.46 -32.12
N SER A 257 40.17 -0.34 -32.35
CA SER A 257 40.36 -1.10 -33.59
C SER A 257 39.20 -2.05 -33.89
N ASP A 258 38.62 -2.73 -32.90
CA ASP A 258 37.55 -3.70 -33.15
C ASP A 258 36.24 -3.00 -33.54
N VAL A 259 35.92 -1.89 -32.88
CA VAL A 259 34.75 -1.07 -33.19
C VAL A 259 34.93 -0.39 -34.54
N GLU A 260 36.11 0.17 -34.79
CA GLU A 260 36.49 0.79 -36.06
C GLU A 260 36.49 -0.23 -37.20
N SER A 261 37.06 -1.41 -37.01
CA SER A 261 37.10 -2.50 -38.00
C SER A 261 35.70 -2.98 -38.36
N LYS A 262 34.78 -3.05 -37.38
CA LYS A 262 33.39 -3.39 -37.62
C LYS A 262 32.70 -2.36 -38.53
N TYR A 263 32.84 -1.07 -38.25
CA TYR A 263 32.23 -0.02 -39.07
C TYR A 263 32.96 0.21 -40.40
N LYS A 264 34.27 0.00 -40.44
CA LYS A 264 35.08 -0.04 -41.65
C LYS A 264 34.60 -1.12 -42.61
N LYS A 265 34.41 -2.34 -42.11
CA LYS A 265 33.90 -3.45 -42.93
C LYS A 265 32.51 -3.15 -43.49
N ILE A 266 31.60 -2.64 -42.65
CA ILE A 266 30.25 -2.24 -43.10
C ILE A 266 30.33 -1.15 -44.18
N TYR A 267 31.20 -0.14 -43.99
CA TYR A 267 31.42 0.90 -44.97
C TYR A 267 32.01 0.37 -46.28
N GLU A 268 33.02 -0.50 -46.22
CA GLU A 268 33.67 -1.09 -47.40
C GLU A 268 32.72 -2.03 -48.17
N ASP A 269 31.90 -2.80 -47.45
CA ASP A 269 30.87 -3.65 -48.05
C ASP A 269 29.78 -2.81 -48.76
N ASP A 270 29.40 -1.66 -48.20
CA ASP A 270 28.39 -0.76 -48.77
C ASP A 270 28.93 0.09 -49.94
N ILE A 271 30.21 0.49 -49.91
CA ILE A 271 30.84 1.30 -50.98
C ILE A 271 31.33 0.45 -52.16
N ASN A 272 31.52 -0.86 -51.96
CA ASN A 272 32.06 -1.75 -52.99
C ASN A 272 31.00 -2.05 -54.08
N PRO A 273 31.22 -1.62 -55.33
CA PRO A 273 30.27 -1.82 -56.43
C PRO A 273 30.03 -3.30 -56.73
N PHE A 274 31.01 -4.18 -56.50
CA PHE A 274 30.88 -5.61 -56.73
C PHE A 274 30.14 -6.34 -55.62
N ALA A 275 30.24 -5.88 -54.37
CA ALA A 275 29.48 -6.45 -53.25
C ALA A 275 27.99 -6.12 -53.38
N ALA A 276 27.68 -4.86 -53.70
CA ALA A 276 26.32 -4.43 -53.99
C ALA A 276 25.73 -5.15 -55.21
N PHE A 277 26.51 -5.29 -56.29
CA PHE A 277 26.09 -6.01 -57.50
C PHE A 277 25.90 -7.51 -57.24
N SER A 278 26.85 -8.19 -56.58
CA SER A 278 26.75 -9.62 -56.24
C SER A 278 25.57 -9.91 -55.30
N LYS A 279 25.31 -9.01 -54.34
CA LYS A 279 24.13 -9.10 -53.46
C LYS A 279 22.84 -8.96 -54.28
N LYS A 280 22.77 -7.94 -55.15
CA LYS A 280 21.61 -7.71 -56.03
C LYS A 280 21.37 -8.86 -57.00
N GLU A 281 22.43 -9.45 -57.56
CA GLU A 281 22.36 -10.62 -58.43
C GLU A 281 21.82 -11.84 -57.67
N ARG A 282 22.34 -12.14 -56.48
CA ARG A 282 21.83 -13.23 -55.63
C ARG A 282 20.37 -13.05 -55.25
N ASP A 283 19.96 -11.83 -54.92
CA ASP A 283 18.57 -11.50 -54.59
C ASP A 283 17.65 -11.63 -55.81
N GLN A 284 18.14 -11.27 -57.00
CA GLN A 284 17.40 -11.41 -58.25
C GLN A 284 17.25 -12.89 -58.64
N ARG A 285 18.32 -13.69 -58.56
CA ARG A 285 18.25 -15.15 -58.71
C ARG A 285 17.27 -15.76 -57.71
N TYR A 286 17.26 -15.28 -56.46
CA TYR A 286 16.32 -15.76 -55.45
C TYR A 286 14.85 -15.40 -55.79
N LYS A 287 14.61 -14.23 -56.37
CA LYS A 287 13.29 -13.81 -56.84
C LYS A 287 12.82 -14.62 -58.05
N GLU A 288 13.75 -14.92 -58.96
CA GLU A 288 13.56 -15.74 -60.17
C GLU A 288 13.31 -17.23 -59.87
N LEU A 289 13.59 -17.71 -58.65
CA LEU A 289 13.22 -19.07 -58.23
C LEU A 289 11.70 -19.25 -58.22
N GLY A 290 11.24 -20.37 -58.77
CA GLY A 290 9.85 -20.80 -58.67
C GLY A 290 9.42 -21.06 -57.23
N LEU A 291 8.11 -21.02 -56.96
CA LEU A 291 7.55 -21.25 -55.61
C LEU A 291 8.02 -22.59 -55.00
N ARG A 292 8.17 -23.64 -55.82
CA ARG A 292 8.69 -24.95 -55.39
C ARG A 292 10.17 -24.91 -55.02
N ASP A 293 10.99 -24.23 -55.82
CA ASP A 293 12.43 -24.12 -55.57
C ASP A 293 12.73 -23.25 -54.35
N LYS A 294 11.90 -22.23 -54.07
CA LYS A 294 11.97 -21.43 -52.84
C LYS A 294 11.73 -22.28 -51.59
N ILE A 295 10.73 -23.17 -51.65
CA ILE A 295 10.44 -24.10 -50.55
C ILE A 295 11.61 -25.06 -50.34
N THR A 296 12.14 -25.67 -51.41
CA THR A 296 13.30 -26.57 -51.34
C THR A 296 14.57 -25.89 -50.82
N LEU A 297 14.84 -24.66 -51.24
CA LEU A 297 15.97 -23.89 -50.73
C LEU A 297 15.77 -23.49 -49.27
N SER A 298 14.54 -23.14 -48.87
CA SER A 298 14.23 -22.82 -47.47
C SER A 298 14.39 -24.03 -46.56
N SER A 299 13.92 -25.22 -46.97
CA SER A 299 14.07 -26.46 -46.22
C SER A 299 15.51 -26.93 -46.20
N GLY A 300 16.25 -26.82 -47.32
CA GLY A 300 17.68 -27.11 -47.39
C GLY A 300 18.51 -26.23 -46.46
N ARG A 301 18.22 -24.93 -46.40
CA ARG A 301 18.87 -23.99 -45.46
C ARG A 301 18.50 -24.28 -44.01
N PHE A 302 17.27 -24.67 -43.72
CA PHE A 302 16.84 -25.04 -42.36
C PHE A 302 17.59 -26.29 -41.88
N VAL A 303 17.68 -27.33 -42.72
CA VAL A 303 18.38 -28.57 -42.40
C VAL A 303 19.90 -28.36 -42.27
N LEU A 304 20.51 -27.57 -43.16
CA LEU A 304 21.94 -27.26 -43.10
C LEU A 304 22.28 -26.27 -41.99
N GLY A 305 21.42 -25.30 -41.70
CA GLY A 305 21.57 -24.35 -40.61
C GLY A 305 21.63 -25.05 -39.26
N ASN A 306 20.75 -26.03 -39.03
CA ASN A 306 20.76 -26.79 -37.78
C ASN A 306 22.03 -27.66 -37.61
N LYS A 307 22.56 -28.20 -38.72
CA LYS A 307 23.81 -28.98 -38.73
C LYS A 307 25.06 -28.12 -38.48
N MET A 308 25.12 -26.92 -39.05
CA MET A 308 26.23 -25.98 -38.83
C MET A 308 26.20 -25.38 -37.43
N SER A 309 25.03 -25.12 -36.86
CA SER A 309 24.88 -24.77 -35.45
C SER A 309 25.37 -25.90 -34.54
N ALA A 310 24.94 -27.14 -34.78
CA ALA A 310 25.40 -28.31 -34.02
C ALA A 310 26.92 -28.56 -34.14
N LEU A 311 27.52 -28.38 -35.31
CA LEU A 311 28.98 -28.46 -35.50
C LEU A 311 29.74 -27.33 -34.79
N SER A 312 29.17 -26.14 -34.72
CA SER A 312 29.74 -25.02 -33.93
C SER A 312 29.72 -25.30 -32.43
N TYR A 313 28.70 -26.00 -31.91
CA TYR A 313 28.65 -26.42 -30.51
C TYR A 313 29.65 -27.54 -30.20
N LEU A 314 29.94 -28.42 -31.16
CA LEU A 314 30.97 -29.46 -31.02
C LEU A 314 32.40 -28.92 -31.18
N SER A 315 32.60 -27.81 -31.88
CA SER A 315 33.92 -27.21 -32.10
C SER A 315 34.40 -26.31 -30.95
N ASN A 316 33.51 -25.84 -30.08
CA ASN A 316 33.83 -24.94 -28.97
C ASN A 316 33.32 -25.50 -27.62
N GLY A 317 33.71 -26.73 -27.31
CA GLY A 317 33.50 -27.30 -25.97
C GLY A 317 34.36 -26.57 -24.92
N PRO A 318 33.81 -26.19 -23.75
CA PRO A 318 34.58 -25.56 -22.69
C PRO A 318 35.55 -26.57 -22.05
N GLU A 319 36.81 -26.18 -21.88
CA GLU A 319 37.78 -26.94 -21.08
C GLU A 319 37.28 -27.04 -19.64
N GLU A 320 36.96 -28.26 -19.20
CA GLU A 320 36.70 -28.59 -17.80
C GLU A 320 37.99 -28.46 -16.98
N SER A 321 38.10 -27.40 -16.18
CA SER A 321 39.05 -27.36 -15.08
C SER A 321 38.57 -28.28 -13.95
N LEU A 322 39.24 -29.42 -13.82
CA LEU A 322 39.18 -30.32 -12.66
C LEU A 322 39.56 -29.58 -11.37
N LEU A 323 38.60 -29.44 -10.45
CA LEU A 323 38.88 -29.41 -9.01
C LEU A 323 37.79 -30.18 -8.29
N GLY A 324 38.18 -31.35 -7.78
CA GLY A 324 37.32 -32.20 -6.98
C GLY A 324 37.14 -31.65 -5.58
N ASP A 325 35.95 -31.89 -5.03
CA ASP A 325 35.87 -32.26 -3.63
C ASP A 325 34.72 -33.25 -3.42
N LYS A 326 35.09 -34.39 -2.84
CA LYS A 326 34.17 -35.41 -2.33
C LYS A 326 33.76 -34.95 -0.93
N THR A 327 32.47 -34.98 -0.61
CA THR A 327 31.96 -35.82 0.51
C THR A 327 30.44 -35.69 0.62
N LEU A 328 29.82 -36.87 0.69
CA LEU A 328 28.39 -37.11 0.90
C LEU A 328 27.94 -36.63 2.28
N ASN A 329 26.71 -36.12 2.35
CA ASN A 329 25.86 -36.31 3.52
C ASN A 329 24.40 -36.46 3.08
N LEU A 330 23.86 -37.67 3.27
CA LEU A 330 22.42 -37.99 3.23
C LEU A 330 21.75 -37.43 4.50
N PRO A 331 20.50 -36.93 4.44
CA PRO A 331 19.72 -36.71 5.64
C PRO A 331 18.97 -37.99 6.06
N HIS A 332 19.10 -38.30 7.34
CA HIS A 332 18.37 -39.35 8.05
C HIS A 332 16.93 -38.88 8.32
N ALA A 333 15.97 -39.78 8.17
CA ALA A 333 14.58 -39.56 8.56
C ALA A 333 14.44 -39.63 10.09
N GLN A 334 13.70 -38.68 10.67
CA GLN A 334 12.83 -38.91 11.81
C GLN A 334 11.66 -37.95 11.79
#